data_AF-A0A821CF89-F1
#
_entry.id   AF-A0A821CF89-F1
#
_cell.length_a   1.000
_cell.length_b   1.000
_cell.length_c   1.000
_cell.angle_alpha   90.00
_cell.angle_beta   90.00
_cell.angle_gamma   90.00
#
_symmetry.space_group_name_H-M   'P 1'
#
loop_
_entity.id
_entity.type
_entity.pdbx_description
1 polymer ?
#
loop_
_entity_poly.entity_id
_entity_poly.type
_entity_poly.pdbx_seq_one_letter_code
_entity_poly.pdbx_strand_id
1 'polypeptide(L)'
;QMTTINSNNGDGQTSPMPEANGQKPEDDRKLFVGGLTWDTTQDDLHEYFSSFGNILDCSIKHDPTTGRSRGFAFLIFDRKDIVDKI
;
A
#
# COMPACT_ATOMS: atom_id res chain seq x y z
N GLN A 1 -7.29 -15.55 49.83
CA GLN A 1 -8.26 -16.23 48.94
C GLN A 1 -8.51 -15.25 47.80
N MET A 2 -7.73 -15.29 46.71
CA MET A 2 -7.96 -16.10 45.49
C MET A 2 -9.32 -15.72 44.84
N THR A 3 -9.33 -14.79 43.87
CA THR A 3 -9.43 -14.98 42.39
C THR A 3 -10.87 -14.68 41.93
N THR A 4 -11.10 -13.88 40.87
CA THR A 4 -11.52 -14.41 39.54
C THR A 4 -11.68 -13.30 38.49
N ILE A 5 -10.94 -13.50 37.38
CA ILE A 5 -11.05 -13.14 35.95
C ILE A 5 -11.14 -11.70 35.41
N ASN A 6 -10.12 -11.44 34.59
CA ASN A 6 -9.94 -10.48 33.52
C ASN A 6 -10.84 -10.79 32.31
N SER A 7 -11.51 -9.77 31.77
CA SER A 7 -12.10 -9.78 30.42
C SER A 7 -11.30 -8.83 29.54
N ASN A 8 -10.31 -9.38 28.85
CA ASN A 8 -9.55 -8.71 27.81
C ASN A 8 -10.11 -9.09 26.43
N ASN A 9 -9.93 -8.16 25.49
CA ASN A 9 -9.92 -8.35 24.03
C ASN A 9 -11.25 -8.09 23.30
N GLY A 10 -11.47 -6.82 22.96
CA GLY A 10 -12.04 -6.42 21.68
C GLY A 10 -10.92 -5.85 20.83
N ASP A 11 -10.35 -6.68 19.96
CA ASP A 11 -9.42 -6.32 18.88
C ASP A 11 -10.13 -5.37 17.91
N GLY A 12 -9.88 -4.08 18.06
CA GLY A 12 -10.13 -3.08 17.03
C GLY A 12 -8.78 -2.69 16.47
N GLN A 13 -8.38 -3.33 15.38
CA GLN A 13 -7.14 -3.09 14.66
C GLN A 13 -6.92 -1.60 14.35
N THR A 14 -6.19 -0.91 15.23
CA THR A 14 -5.48 0.32 14.89
C THR A 14 -4.18 0.35 15.68
N SER A 15 -3.03 0.12 15.02
CA SER A 15 -1.69 0.63 15.38
C SER A 15 -0.59 -0.07 14.54
N PRO A 16 0.60 0.53 14.28
CA PRO A 16 1.12 1.81 14.80
C PRO A 16 1.81 2.76 13.76
N MET A 17 1.88 4.05 14.10
CA MET A 17 2.96 5.02 13.73
C MET A 17 3.99 5.06 14.90
N PRO A 18 5.21 5.68 14.85
CA PRO A 18 6.14 6.11 13.78
C PRO A 18 7.63 5.64 14.00
N GLU A 19 8.52 5.99 13.04
CA GLU A 19 9.98 6.29 13.17
C GLU A 19 11.03 5.24 13.66
N ALA A 20 11.93 4.83 12.75
CA ALA A 20 13.40 4.70 12.94
C ALA A 20 14.03 3.73 11.90
N ASN A 21 14.79 4.29 10.95
CA ASN A 21 15.86 3.66 10.16
C ASN A 21 15.86 2.11 10.04
N GLY A 22 14.91 1.57 9.28
CA GLY A 22 14.81 0.16 8.96
C GLY A 22 13.74 0.00 7.89
N GLN A 23 14.15 -0.32 6.67
CA GLN A 23 13.28 -0.48 5.52
C GLN A 23 12.15 -1.45 5.90
N LYS A 24 10.90 -0.96 5.94
CA LYS A 24 9.76 -1.82 6.22
C LYS A 24 9.75 -2.88 5.11
N PRO A 25 9.53 -4.19 5.41
CA PRO A 25 9.44 -5.21 4.36
C PRO A 25 8.24 -4.98 3.41
N GLU A 26 7.36 -4.05 3.76
CA GLU A 26 6.27 -3.53 2.94
C GLU A 26 6.76 -2.50 1.91
N ASP A 27 7.76 -1.67 2.25
CA ASP A 27 8.39 -0.73 1.31
C ASP A 27 9.23 -1.46 0.26
N ASP A 28 9.88 -2.58 0.59
CA ASP A 28 10.58 -3.44 -0.37
C ASP A 28 9.67 -3.96 -1.50
N ARG A 29 8.35 -4.00 -1.26
CA ARG A 29 7.34 -4.46 -2.21
C ARG A 29 6.50 -3.34 -2.80
N LYS A 30 6.82 -2.10 -2.44
CA LYS A 30 6.08 -0.92 -2.85
C LYS A 30 6.72 -0.27 -4.07
N LEU A 31 6.01 -0.29 -5.18
CA LEU A 31 6.39 0.39 -6.39
C LEU A 31 5.77 1.79 -6.43
N PHE A 32 6.60 2.80 -6.66
CA PHE A 32 6.15 4.15 -6.95
C PHE A 32 6.01 4.30 -8.47
N VAL A 33 4.80 4.60 -8.92
CA VAL A 33 4.51 4.84 -10.34
C VAL A 33 4.20 6.32 -10.51
N GLY A 34 5.08 7.04 -11.19
CA GLY A 34 4.90 8.45 -11.55
C GLY A 34 4.75 8.64 -13.06
N GLY A 35 4.36 9.84 -13.48
CA GLY A 35 4.17 10.16 -14.89
C GLY A 35 2.88 9.60 -15.48
N LEU A 36 1.92 9.22 -14.62
CA LEU A 36 0.61 8.76 -15.03
C LEU A 36 -0.22 9.92 -15.58
N THR A 37 -1.08 9.63 -16.54
CA THR A 37 -2.03 10.62 -17.03
C THR A 37 -3.15 10.78 -16.00
N TRP A 38 -3.92 11.86 -16.13
CA TRP A 38 -5.13 12.09 -15.33
C TRP A 38 -6.23 11.03 -15.51
N ASP A 39 -6.12 10.21 -16.56
CA ASP A 39 -7.07 9.18 -16.96
C ASP A 39 -6.65 7.82 -16.42
N THR A 40 -5.36 7.65 -16.06
CA THR A 40 -4.87 6.42 -15.48
C THR A 40 -5.58 6.13 -14.16
N THR A 41 -6.26 5.00 -14.13
CA THR A 41 -6.95 4.51 -12.95
C THR A 41 -6.17 3.39 -12.27
N GLN A 42 -6.66 3.01 -11.09
CA GLN A 42 -6.10 1.90 -10.33
C GLN A 42 -6.18 0.61 -11.15
N ASP A 43 -7.23 0.48 -11.97
CA ASP A 43 -7.47 -0.66 -12.85
C ASP A 43 -6.43 -0.74 -13.97
N ASP A 44 -6.10 0.38 -14.64
CA ASP A 44 -5.05 0.42 -15.66
C ASP A 44 -3.70 -0.03 -15.10
N LEU A 45 -3.34 0.47 -13.92
CA LEU A 45 -2.13 0.04 -13.23
C LEU A 45 -2.22 -1.44 -12.87
N HIS A 46 -3.36 -1.85 -12.32
CA HIS A 46 -3.55 -3.22 -11.91
C HIS A 46 -3.41 -4.19 -13.09
N GLU A 47 -4.07 -3.92 -14.21
CA GLU A 47 -3.98 -4.72 -15.43
C GLU A 47 -2.55 -4.74 -16.00
N TYR A 48 -1.93 -3.56 -16.14
CA TYR A 48 -0.57 -3.46 -16.69
C TYR A 48 0.45 -4.21 -15.85
N PHE A 49 0.40 -4.00 -14.52
CA PHE A 49 1.35 -4.60 -13.59
C PHE A 49 1.00 -6.04 -13.20
N SER A 50 -0.25 -6.48 -13.39
CA SER A 50 -0.67 -7.87 -13.19
C SER A 50 0.09 -8.83 -14.10
N SER A 51 0.48 -8.39 -15.31
CA SER A 51 1.32 -9.18 -16.21
C SER A 51 2.74 -9.42 -15.67
N PHE A 52 3.22 -8.56 -14.78
CA PHE A 52 4.53 -8.73 -14.14
C PHE A 52 4.41 -9.54 -12.84
N GLY A 53 3.34 -9.36 -12.08
CA GLY A 53 3.03 -10.18 -10.92
C GLY A 53 1.77 -9.74 -10.17
N ASN A 54 1.42 -10.47 -9.12
CA ASN A 54 0.22 -10.19 -8.36
C ASN A 54 0.38 -8.91 -7.51
N ILE A 55 -0.54 -7.96 -7.69
CA ILE A 55 -0.63 -6.75 -6.89
C ILE A 55 -1.51 -7.05 -5.67
N LEU A 56 -1.02 -6.67 -4.49
CA LEU A 56 -1.76 -6.75 -3.23
C LEU A 56 -2.57 -5.49 -2.96
N ASP A 57 -1.98 -4.33 -3.24
CA ASP A 57 -2.62 -3.04 -3.00
C ASP A 57 -2.21 -2.03 -4.05
N CYS A 58 -3.10 -1.10 -4.34
CA CYS A 58 -2.85 -0.05 -5.31
C CYS A 58 -3.61 1.20 -4.88
N SER A 59 -2.87 2.29 -4.67
CA SER A 59 -3.39 3.55 -4.15
C SER A 59 -2.93 4.70 -5.06
N ILE A 60 -3.85 5.23 -5.85
CA ILE A 60 -3.58 6.43 -6.64
C ILE A 60 -3.73 7.66 -5.74
N LYS A 61 -2.81 8.61 -5.88
CA LYS A 61 -2.87 9.86 -5.14
C LYS A 61 -3.43 10.96 -6.03
N HIS A 62 -4.60 11.43 -5.62
CA HIS A 62 -5.31 12.51 -6.28
C HIS A 62 -5.08 13.78 -5.48
N ASP A 63 -5.03 14.91 -6.18
CA ASP A 63 -5.03 16.21 -5.54
C ASP A 63 -6.40 16.45 -4.88
N PRO A 64 -6.47 16.69 -3.56
CA PRO A 64 -7.76 16.85 -2.87
C PRO A 64 -8.47 18.17 -3.19
N THR A 65 -7.76 19.14 -3.78
CA THR A 65 -8.29 20.48 -4.08
C THR A 65 -8.96 20.53 -5.44
N THR A 66 -8.32 19.91 -6.44
CA THR A 66 -8.78 19.90 -7.83
C THR A 66 -9.45 18.58 -8.23
N GLY A 67 -9.32 17.54 -7.40
CA GLY A 67 -9.76 16.18 -7.71
C GLY A 67 -8.95 15.54 -8.85
N ARG A 68 -7.90 16.20 -9.35
CA ARG A 68 -7.08 15.70 -10.45
C ARG A 68 -6.02 14.74 -9.92
N SER A 69 -5.86 13.58 -10.55
CA SER A 69 -4.73 12.69 -10.27
C SER A 69 -3.43 13.47 -10.40
N ARG A 70 -2.56 13.40 -9.38
CA ARG A 70 -1.25 14.07 -9.43
C ARG A 70 -0.26 13.36 -10.38
N GLY A 71 -0.77 12.44 -11.21
CA GLY A 71 0.01 11.61 -12.10
C GLY A 71 0.92 10.64 -11.36
N PHE A 72 0.57 10.27 -10.13
CA PHE A 72 1.32 9.28 -9.37
C PHE A 72 0.44 8.35 -8.54
N ALA A 73 0.93 7.13 -8.38
CA ALA A 73 0.32 6.05 -7.64
C ALA A 73 1.36 5.22 -6.90
N PHE A 74 0.91 4.54 -5.86
CA PHE A 74 1.68 3.54 -5.15
C PHE A 74 1.05 2.17 -5.37
N LEU A 75 1.86 1.19 -5.74
CA LEU A 75 1.45 -0.20 -5.89
C LEU A 75 2.23 -1.03 -4.88
N ILE A 76 1.61 -2.05 -4.33
CA ILE A 76 2.25 -3.02 -3.44
C ILE A 76 2.10 -4.38 -4.10
N PHE A 77 3.21 -5.04 -4.40
CA PHE A 77 3.20 -6.39 -4.95
C PHE A 77 3.22 -7.45 -3.86
N ASP A 78 2.75 -8.65 -4.21
CA ASP A 78 2.89 -9.83 -3.33
C ASP A 78 4.37 -10.16 -3.08
N ARG A 79 5.18 -10.01 -4.14
CA ARG A 79 6.60 -10.35 -4.15
C ARG A 79 7.46 -9.14 -4.47
N LYS A 80 8.55 -8.99 -3.72
CA LYS A 80 9.55 -7.93 -3.96
C LYS A 80 10.33 -8.11 -5.26
N ASP A 81 10.43 -9.36 -5.73
CA ASP A 81 11.13 -9.72 -6.97
C ASP A 81 10.51 -9.03 -8.20
N ILE A 82 9.23 -8.69 -8.14
CA ILE A 82 8.53 -8.01 -9.23
C ILE A 82 8.92 -6.53 -9.28
N VAL A 83 9.12 -5.90 -8.12
CA VAL A 83 9.53 -4.49 -8.01
C VAL A 83 10.94 -4.29 -8.54
N ASP A 84 11.84 -5.25 -8.34
CA ASP A 84 13.23 -5.20 -8.86
C ASP A 84 13.31 -5.38 -10.39
N LYS A 85 12.29 -6.02 -11.00
CA LYS A 85 12.24 -6.31 -12.43
C LYS A 85 11.67 -5.18 -13.30
N ILE A 86 11.07 -4.16 -12.69
CA ILE A 86 10.39 -3.04 -13.35
C ILE A 86 11.31 -1.82 -13.36
#